data_AF-A0AAE4L6Y8-F1
#
_entry.id   AF-A0AAE4L6Y8-F1
#
_cell.length_a   1.000
_cell.length_b   1.000
_cell.length_c   1.000
_cell.angle_alpha   90.00
_cell.angle_beta   90.00
_cell.angle_gamma   90.00
#
_symmetry.space_group_name_H-M   'P 1'
#
loop_
_entity.id
_entity.type
_entity.pdbx_description
1 polymer ?
#
loop_
_entity_poly.entity_id
_entity_poly.type
_entity_poly.pdbx_seq_one_letter_code
_entity_poly.pdbx_strand_id
1 'polypeptide(L)'
;MVELKTDFTRGQENAQDDLNKNFSEVKKFLNDLPGLALLLAKSDFEGSKTFTISKENSSYFDQGQMVFQRVGLTVYVSGVFKTSKQIAAGVNILDKGVAFPEWLRTEAQNRNFCCVYDNLSQNIYLEQSSNTIKVDGKAIPVAKWLSVNSGSYLVSKTVIDL
;
A
#
# COMPACT_ATOMS: atom_id res chain seq x y z
N MET A 1 19.06 -0.40 15.22
CA MET A 1 18.75 -1.60 16.03
C MET A 1 18.48 -1.11 17.45
N VAL A 2 17.31 -1.40 18.02
CA VAL A 2 16.96 -0.97 19.38
C VAL A 2 17.53 -2.01 20.34
N GLU A 3 18.42 -1.59 21.24
CA GLU A 3 18.94 -2.47 22.30
C GLU A 3 18.01 -2.39 23.51
N LEU A 4 17.27 -3.46 23.74
CA LEU A 4 16.42 -3.62 24.92
C LEU A 4 17.13 -4.52 25.93
N LYS A 5 17.09 -4.13 27.20
CA LYS A 5 17.49 -5.05 28.28
C LYS A 5 16.46 -6.17 28.40
N THR A 6 16.88 -7.43 28.40
CA THR A 6 15.99 -8.61 28.39
C THR A 6 16.23 -9.55 29.58
N ASP A 7 17.33 -9.37 30.30
CA ASP A 7 17.76 -10.16 31.44
C ASP A 7 17.36 -9.51 32.77
N PHE A 8 16.07 -9.53 33.08
CA PHE A 8 15.57 -9.08 34.37
C PHE A 8 15.62 -10.20 35.40
N THR A 9 16.21 -9.92 36.57
CA THR A 9 16.21 -10.83 37.71
C THR A 9 15.29 -10.33 38.82
N ARG A 10 14.68 -11.26 39.55
CA ARG A 10 13.74 -10.94 40.63
C ARG A 10 14.47 -10.21 41.77
N GLY A 11 14.02 -9.01 42.12
CA GLY A 11 14.60 -8.19 43.19
C GLY A 11 15.68 -7.20 42.73
N GLN A 12 15.90 -7.03 41.42
CA GLN A 12 16.85 -6.04 40.91
C GLN A 12 16.42 -4.61 41.30
N GLU A 13 17.33 -3.87 41.93
CA GLU A 13 17.06 -2.53 42.49
C GLU A 13 16.58 -1.51 41.44
N ASN A 14 17.07 -1.61 40.21
CA ASN A 14 16.76 -0.65 39.13
C ASN A 14 15.83 -1.22 38.05
N ALA A 15 15.07 -2.28 38.35
CA ALA A 15 14.21 -2.92 37.36
C ALA A 15 13.19 -1.94 36.75
N GLN A 16 12.65 -1.03 37.56
CA GLN A 16 11.67 -0.04 37.12
C GLN A 16 12.29 0.98 36.15
N ASP A 17 13.50 1.46 36.43
CA ASP A 17 14.18 2.44 35.59
C ASP A 17 14.63 1.83 34.26
N ASP A 18 15.11 0.58 34.29
CA ASP A 18 15.46 -0.19 33.10
C ASP A 18 14.23 -0.47 32.22
N LEU A 19 13.08 -0.81 32.82
CA LEU A 19 11.82 -0.96 32.10
C LEU A 19 11.36 0.37 31.49
N ASN A 20 11.42 1.46 32.25
CA ASN A 20 11.07 2.80 31.77
C ASN A 20 11.95 3.21 30.60
N LYS A 21 13.25 2.89 30.65
CA LYS A 21 14.19 3.12 29.54
C LYS A 21 13.81 2.29 28.32
N ASN A 22 13.51 0.99 28.48
CA ASN A 22 13.03 0.15 27.38
C ASN A 22 11.75 0.72 26.73
N PHE A 23 10.78 1.17 27.53
CA PHE A 23 9.55 1.78 26.99
C PHE A 23 9.83 3.10 26.26
N SER A 24 10.77 3.91 26.76
CA SER A 24 11.19 5.14 26.10
C SER A 24 11.84 4.86 24.75
N GLU A 25 12.72 3.86 24.66
CA GLU A 25 13.37 3.47 23.40
C GLU A 25 12.39 2.87 22.39
N VAL A 26 11.43 2.05 22.83
CA VAL A 26 10.34 1.56 21.97
C VAL A 26 9.47 2.73 21.48
N LYS A 27 9.09 3.64 22.37
CA LYS A 27 8.30 4.82 22.01
C LYS A 27 9.05 5.74 21.05
N LYS A 28 10.35 5.93 21.26
CA LYS A 28 11.23 6.68 20.36
C LYS A 28 11.33 6.00 19.01
N PHE A 29 11.56 4.69 18.95
CA PHE A 29 11.54 3.92 17.71
C PHE A 29 10.21 4.04 16.96
N LEU A 30 9.08 3.94 17.67
CA LEU A 30 7.75 4.10 17.08
C LEU A 30 7.42 5.54 16.65
N ASN A 31 8.03 6.55 17.27
CA ASN A 31 7.82 7.96 16.91
C ASN A 31 8.78 8.45 15.82
N ASP A 32 10.03 7.95 15.82
CA ASP A 32 11.06 8.23 14.82
C ASP A 32 10.78 7.49 13.50
N LEU A 33 9.98 6.43 13.55
CA LEU A 33 9.23 5.95 12.39
C LEU A 33 7.96 6.79 12.27
N PRO A 34 7.86 7.77 11.35
CA PRO A 34 6.55 8.36 11.06
C PRO A 34 5.62 7.19 10.74
N GLY A 35 4.35 7.18 11.18
CA GLY A 35 3.46 6.03 10.94
C GLY A 35 3.38 5.59 9.46
N LEU A 36 3.76 6.48 8.54
CA LEU A 36 4.03 6.19 7.13
C LEU A 36 5.24 5.24 6.90
N ALA A 37 6.35 5.43 7.63
CA ALA A 37 7.55 4.59 7.60
C ALA A 37 7.37 3.19 8.18
N LEU A 38 6.41 2.90 9.06
CA LEU A 38 6.10 1.51 9.44
C LEU A 38 5.30 0.80 8.32
N LEU A 39 4.45 1.55 7.62
CA LEU A 39 3.80 1.12 6.37
C LEU A 39 4.82 0.98 5.23
N LEU A 40 5.82 1.86 5.17
CA LEU A 40 6.94 1.81 4.23
C LEU A 40 8.09 0.93 4.73
N ALA A 41 8.13 0.41 5.96
CA ALA A 41 9.20 -0.48 6.43
C ALA A 41 9.09 -1.86 5.78
N LYS A 42 7.96 -2.15 5.13
CA LYS A 42 7.87 -3.22 4.13
C LYS A 42 8.65 -2.93 2.82
N SER A 43 9.11 -1.69 2.60
CA SER A 43 9.77 -1.24 1.36
C SER A 43 11.28 -1.45 1.35
N ASP A 44 11.88 -1.77 2.50
CA ASP A 44 13.30 -2.14 2.60
C ASP A 44 13.49 -3.64 2.85
N PHE A 45 12.54 -4.47 2.43
CA PHE A 45 12.86 -5.89 2.17
C PHE A 45 13.75 -5.93 0.93
N GLU A 46 14.99 -6.43 1.05
CA GLU A 46 15.81 -6.79 -0.11
C GLU A 46 14.95 -7.62 -1.08
N GLY A 47 14.83 -7.14 -2.33
CA GLY A 47 13.99 -7.76 -3.36
C GLY A 47 12.55 -7.24 -3.45
N SER A 48 12.14 -6.25 -2.64
CA SER A 48 10.84 -5.60 -2.82
C SER A 48 10.84 -4.59 -3.99
N LYS A 49 9.73 -4.50 -4.71
CA LYS A 49 9.54 -3.54 -5.83
C LYS A 49 8.27 -2.74 -5.60
N THR A 50 8.32 -1.44 -5.87
CA THR A 50 7.20 -0.52 -5.63
C THR A 50 6.79 0.20 -6.90
N PHE A 51 5.48 0.33 -7.10
CA PHE A 51 4.88 1.17 -8.14
C PHE A 51 3.82 2.05 -7.49
N THR A 52 3.86 3.34 -7.81
CA THR A 52 2.97 4.34 -7.20
C THR A 52 2.14 5.00 -8.28
N ILE A 53 0.82 5.04 -8.07
CA ILE A 53 -0.11 5.85 -8.84
C ILE A 53 -0.33 7.16 -8.09
N SER A 54 -0.04 8.27 -8.74
CA SER A 54 -0.15 9.62 -8.21
C SER A 54 -0.55 10.60 -9.30
N LYS A 55 -0.60 11.90 -8.99
CA LYS A 55 -0.86 12.96 -9.98
C LYS A 55 0.16 12.99 -11.14
N GLU A 56 1.31 12.35 -10.99
CA GLU A 56 2.37 12.32 -12.02
C GLU A 56 2.03 11.36 -13.17
N ASN A 57 1.17 10.36 -12.92
CA ASN A 57 0.87 9.30 -13.88
C ASN A 57 -0.63 8.92 -13.95
N SER A 58 -1.47 9.68 -13.23
CA SER A 58 -2.92 9.62 -13.28
C SER A 58 -3.53 11.01 -13.17
N SER A 59 -4.15 11.46 -14.26
CA SER A 59 -4.90 12.71 -14.31
C SER A 59 -6.20 12.67 -13.49
N TYR A 60 -6.54 11.54 -12.88
CA TYR A 60 -7.64 11.40 -11.94
C TYR A 60 -7.26 11.71 -10.50
N PHE A 61 -5.96 11.84 -10.18
CA PHE A 61 -5.47 12.08 -8.83
C PHE A 61 -5.07 13.55 -8.66
N ASP A 62 -5.65 14.23 -7.68
CA ASP A 62 -5.29 15.59 -7.27
C ASP A 62 -4.18 15.56 -6.20
N GLN A 63 -4.42 14.78 -5.14
CA GLN A 63 -3.54 14.65 -3.98
C GLN A 63 -3.46 13.19 -3.53
N GLY A 64 -2.40 12.86 -2.80
CA GLY A 64 -2.16 11.51 -2.28
C GLY A 64 -1.76 10.53 -3.38
N GLN A 65 -1.83 9.24 -3.05
CA GLN A 65 -1.32 8.17 -3.90
C GLN A 65 -1.90 6.80 -3.56
N MET A 66 -1.77 5.89 -4.53
CA MET A 66 -1.99 4.46 -4.37
C MET A 66 -0.69 3.72 -4.65
N VAL A 67 -0.30 2.80 -3.78
CA VAL A 67 1.00 2.13 -3.79
C VAL A 67 0.79 0.62 -3.94
N PHE A 68 1.48 0.05 -4.93
CA PHE A 68 1.60 -1.38 -5.18
C PHE A 68 3.00 -1.80 -4.75
N GLN A 69 3.08 -2.64 -3.74
CA GLN A 69 4.34 -3.13 -3.19
C GLN A 69 4.42 -4.64 -3.35
N ARG A 70 5.34 -5.10 -4.19
CA ARG A 70 5.63 -6.52 -4.38
C ARG A 70 6.70 -6.99 -3.40
N VAL A 71 6.40 -8.03 -2.65
CA VAL A 71 7.35 -8.78 -1.81
C VAL A 71 7.26 -10.25 -2.21
N GLY A 72 8.32 -10.76 -2.84
CA GLY A 72 8.31 -12.10 -3.45
C GLY A 72 7.23 -12.23 -4.53
N LEU A 73 6.22 -13.07 -4.27
CA LEU A 73 5.11 -13.33 -5.19
C LEU A 73 3.83 -12.57 -4.84
N THR A 74 3.82 -11.85 -3.72
CA THR A 74 2.63 -11.15 -3.23
C THR A 74 2.78 -9.67 -3.45
N VAL A 75 1.72 -9.05 -3.98
CA VAL A 75 1.57 -7.61 -4.07
C VAL A 75 0.61 -7.16 -3.00
N TYR A 76 1.03 -6.18 -2.21
CA TYR A 76 0.20 -5.45 -1.27
C TYR A 76 -0.19 -4.11 -1.89
N VAL A 77 -1.47 -3.75 -1.79
CA VAL A 77 -2.01 -2.50 -2.32
C VAL A 77 -2.54 -1.66 -1.16
N SER A 78 -2.10 -0.42 -1.08
CA SER A 78 -2.51 0.53 -0.04
C SER A 78 -2.51 1.96 -0.59
N GLY A 79 -3.11 2.91 0.12
CA GLY A 79 -3.04 4.31 -0.26
C GLY A 79 -4.26 5.12 0.14
N VAL A 80 -4.09 6.44 0.06
CA VAL A 80 -5.16 7.42 0.25
C VAL A 80 -4.96 8.49 -0.81
N PHE A 81 -6.01 8.82 -1.56
CA PHE A 81 -5.93 9.79 -2.65
C PHE A 81 -7.24 10.57 -2.81
N LYS A 82 -7.13 11.75 -3.41
CA LYS A 82 -8.25 12.63 -3.73
C LYS A 82 -8.46 12.67 -5.24
N THR A 83 -9.70 12.51 -5.69
CA THR A 83 -10.01 12.59 -7.13
C THR A 83 -10.03 14.03 -7.65
N SER A 84 -9.36 14.28 -8.77
CA SER A 84 -9.39 15.57 -9.50
C SER A 84 -10.57 15.66 -10.46
N LYS A 85 -11.05 14.52 -10.98
CA LYS A 85 -12.21 14.39 -11.88
C LYS A 85 -12.90 13.04 -11.67
N GLN A 86 -14.12 12.91 -12.21
CA GLN A 86 -14.88 11.66 -12.12
C GLN A 86 -14.16 10.51 -12.81
N ILE A 87 -14.07 9.35 -12.16
CA ILE A 87 -13.54 8.11 -12.74
C ILE A 87 -14.73 7.24 -13.14
N ALA A 88 -14.99 7.09 -14.44
CA ALA A 88 -16.08 6.24 -14.91
C ALA A 88 -15.74 4.74 -14.73
N ALA A 89 -16.79 3.92 -14.61
CA ALA A 89 -16.62 2.46 -14.52
C ALA A 89 -15.96 1.90 -15.79
N GLY A 90 -15.08 0.92 -15.61
CA GLY A 90 -14.30 0.28 -16.68
C GLY A 90 -13.14 1.12 -17.23
N VAL A 91 -12.95 2.35 -16.75
CA VAL A 91 -11.86 3.22 -17.21
C VAL A 91 -10.57 2.93 -16.46
N ASN A 92 -9.45 2.92 -17.20
CA ASN A 92 -8.12 2.78 -16.63
C ASN A 92 -7.78 4.02 -15.81
N ILE A 93 -7.27 3.82 -14.58
CA ILE A 93 -6.92 4.91 -13.68
C ILE A 93 -5.59 5.57 -14.10
N LEU A 94 -4.73 4.85 -14.83
CA LEU A 94 -3.50 5.42 -15.39
C LEU A 94 -3.78 6.22 -16.65
N ASP A 95 -2.98 7.28 -16.85
CA ASP A 95 -3.06 8.09 -18.06
C ASP A 95 -2.62 7.34 -19.31
N LYS A 96 -3.08 7.83 -20.47
CA LYS A 96 -2.72 7.25 -21.77
C LYS A 96 -1.20 7.29 -21.95
N GLY A 97 -0.61 6.14 -22.26
CA GLY A 97 0.85 5.98 -22.44
C GLY A 97 1.58 5.55 -21.17
N VAL A 98 0.93 5.59 -20.00
CA VAL A 98 1.47 5.00 -18.77
C VAL A 98 1.03 3.54 -18.68
N ALA A 99 2.00 2.64 -18.77
CA ALA A 99 1.76 1.21 -18.59
C ALA A 99 1.78 0.83 -17.11
N PHE A 100 0.85 -0.02 -16.69
CA PHE A 100 1.01 -0.72 -15.42
C PHE A 100 2.18 -1.71 -15.56
N PRO A 101 3.12 -1.78 -14.60
CA PRO A 101 4.30 -2.61 -14.75
C PRO A 101 3.99 -4.09 -14.97
N GLU A 102 4.71 -4.73 -15.88
CA GLU A 102 4.51 -6.16 -16.19
C GLU A 102 4.81 -7.06 -14.98
N TRP A 103 5.77 -6.66 -14.13
CA TRP A 103 6.11 -7.40 -12.91
C TRP A 103 5.02 -7.38 -11.82
N LEU A 104 3.92 -6.65 -12.03
CA LEU A 104 2.72 -6.62 -11.20
C LEU A 104 1.52 -7.35 -11.84
N ARG A 105 1.69 -7.97 -13.02
CA ARG A 105 0.61 -8.70 -13.71
C ARG A 105 0.08 -9.84 -12.85
N THR A 106 -1.22 -10.09 -12.94
CA THR A 106 -1.96 -11.16 -12.23
C THR A 106 -2.35 -12.29 -13.20
N GLU A 107 -2.45 -13.54 -12.71
CA GLU A 107 -2.89 -14.71 -13.51
C GLU A 107 -4.35 -14.61 -13.98
N ALA A 108 -5.20 -13.98 -13.18
CA ALA A 108 -6.62 -13.83 -13.45
C ALA A 108 -7.04 -12.40 -13.11
N GLN A 109 -8.21 -11.97 -13.58
CA GLN A 109 -8.76 -10.68 -13.21
C GLN A 109 -8.80 -10.55 -11.67
N ASN A 110 -8.02 -9.61 -11.13
CA ASN A 110 -7.91 -9.46 -9.69
C ASN A 110 -8.87 -8.38 -9.19
N ARG A 111 -9.77 -8.72 -8.27
CA ARG A 111 -10.72 -7.79 -7.63
C ARG A 111 -10.51 -7.71 -6.11
N ASN A 112 -9.30 -8.01 -5.64
CA ASN A 112 -9.03 -8.22 -4.21
C ASN A 112 -8.75 -6.93 -3.42
N PHE A 113 -8.92 -5.76 -4.02
CA PHE A 113 -8.79 -4.49 -3.33
C PHE A 113 -9.91 -3.53 -3.73
N CYS A 114 -10.38 -2.77 -2.75
CA CYS A 114 -11.41 -1.76 -2.94
C CYS A 114 -10.98 -0.44 -2.32
N CYS A 115 -11.59 0.63 -2.79
CA CYS A 115 -11.49 1.94 -2.16
C CYS A 115 -12.78 2.25 -1.41
N VAL A 116 -12.67 2.92 -0.28
CA VAL A 116 -13.79 3.38 0.53
C VAL A 116 -13.86 4.90 0.49
N TYR A 117 -15.06 5.44 0.27
CA TYR A 117 -15.39 6.87 0.39
C TYR A 117 -16.84 7.02 0.83
N ASP A 118 -17.15 8.00 1.69
CA ASP A 118 -18.53 8.26 2.18
C ASP A 118 -19.29 6.99 2.65
N ASN A 119 -18.60 6.05 3.31
CA ASN A 119 -19.12 4.73 3.72
C ASN A 119 -19.56 3.80 2.57
N LEU A 120 -19.19 4.11 1.33
CA LEU A 120 -19.36 3.26 0.16
C LEU A 120 -18.05 2.54 -0.16
N SER A 121 -18.14 1.26 -0.52
CA SER A 121 -17.02 0.47 -1.01
C SER A 121 -17.09 0.36 -2.53
N GLN A 122 -15.98 0.68 -3.19
CA GLN A 122 -15.84 0.66 -4.64
C GLN A 122 -14.65 -0.23 -5.03
N ASN A 123 -14.94 -1.34 -5.71
CA ASN A 123 -13.89 -2.25 -6.18
C ASN A 123 -13.04 -1.58 -7.27
N ILE A 124 -11.73 -1.81 -7.16
CA ILE A 124 -10.77 -1.53 -8.23
C ILE A 124 -10.19 -2.89 -8.61
N TYR A 125 -10.03 -3.13 -9.91
CA TYR A 125 -9.57 -4.40 -10.41
C TYR A 125 -8.42 -4.27 -11.38
N LEU A 126 -7.58 -5.30 -11.43
CA LEU A 126 -6.56 -5.48 -12.45
C LEU A 126 -7.12 -6.39 -13.54
N GLU A 127 -7.24 -5.87 -14.75
CA GLU A 127 -7.68 -6.62 -15.92
C GLU A 127 -6.51 -7.42 -16.49
N GLN A 128 -6.64 -8.75 -16.50
CA GLN A 128 -5.57 -9.66 -16.93
C GLN A 128 -5.13 -9.41 -18.37
N SER A 129 -6.08 -9.31 -19.30
CA SER A 129 -5.81 -9.27 -20.75
C SER A 129 -5.11 -7.98 -21.21
N SER A 130 -5.34 -6.87 -20.52
CA SER A 130 -4.78 -5.56 -20.87
C SER A 130 -3.72 -5.07 -19.89
N ASN A 131 -3.52 -5.77 -18.77
CA ASN A 131 -2.70 -5.32 -17.65
C ASN A 131 -3.06 -3.89 -17.21
N THR A 132 -4.35 -3.55 -17.15
CA THR A 132 -4.81 -2.21 -16.74
C THR A 132 -5.51 -2.25 -15.40
N ILE A 133 -5.52 -1.10 -14.71
CA ILE A 133 -6.16 -0.94 -13.42
C ILE A 133 -7.43 -0.12 -13.56
N LYS A 134 -8.59 -0.72 -13.30
CA LYS A 134 -9.89 -0.17 -13.64
C LYS A 134 -10.82 -0.11 -12.44
N VAL A 135 -11.74 0.84 -12.47
CA VAL A 135 -12.85 0.92 -11.51
C VAL A 135 -13.97 -0.03 -11.93
N ASP A 136 -14.45 -0.85 -11.01
CA ASP A 136 -15.58 -1.75 -11.23
C ASP A 136 -16.93 -1.04 -11.03
N GLY A 137 -18.05 -1.61 -11.49
CA GLY A 137 -19.38 -1.16 -11.05
C GLY A 137 -19.72 0.31 -11.34
N LYS A 138 -19.69 1.20 -10.32
CA LYS A 138 -20.14 2.59 -10.42
C LYS A 138 -18.97 3.57 -10.58
N ALA A 139 -19.27 4.75 -11.13
CA ALA A 139 -18.29 5.82 -11.26
C ALA A 139 -17.94 6.43 -9.90
N ILE A 140 -16.66 6.76 -9.71
CA ILE A 140 -16.16 7.48 -8.53
C ILE A 140 -16.34 8.99 -8.77
N PRO A 141 -17.03 9.73 -7.89
CA PRO A 141 -17.24 11.17 -8.05
C PRO A 141 -15.93 11.98 -7.95
N VAL A 142 -15.98 13.21 -8.48
CA VAL A 142 -14.90 14.21 -8.34
C VAL A 142 -14.77 14.69 -6.89
N ALA A 143 -13.55 15.12 -6.51
CA ALA A 143 -13.22 15.72 -5.23
C ALA A 143 -13.49 14.83 -4.00
N LYS A 144 -13.55 13.50 -4.18
CA LYS A 144 -13.71 12.53 -3.10
C LYS A 144 -12.34 12.07 -2.60
N TRP A 145 -12.21 11.95 -1.29
CA TRP A 145 -11.10 11.24 -0.67
C TRP A 145 -11.45 9.76 -0.62
N LEU A 146 -10.53 8.95 -1.14
CA LEU A 146 -10.63 7.50 -1.17
C LEU A 146 -9.50 6.90 -0.34
N SER A 147 -9.85 5.96 0.53
CA SER A 147 -8.88 5.10 1.19
C SER A 147 -8.92 3.73 0.56
N VAL A 148 -7.78 3.22 0.09
CA VAL A 148 -7.66 1.82 -0.31
C VAL A 148 -7.80 0.98 0.95
N ASN A 149 -8.84 0.16 1.02
CA ASN A 149 -8.96 -0.85 2.05
C ASN A 149 -7.92 -1.93 1.71
N SER A 150 -6.84 -1.97 2.48
CA SER A 150 -5.61 -2.70 2.16
C SER A 150 -5.92 -4.10 1.63
N GLY A 151 -5.45 -4.40 0.43
CA GLY A 151 -5.68 -5.68 -0.24
C GLY A 151 -4.38 -6.31 -0.71
N SER A 152 -4.44 -7.58 -1.09
CA SER A 152 -3.28 -8.28 -1.65
C SER A 152 -3.65 -9.25 -2.76
N TYR A 153 -2.71 -9.48 -3.67
CA TYR A 153 -2.85 -10.46 -4.73
C TYR A 153 -1.52 -11.14 -5.08
N LEU A 154 -1.59 -12.27 -5.75
CA LEU A 154 -0.42 -12.99 -6.24
C LEU A 154 -0.10 -12.54 -7.67
N VAL A 155 1.18 -12.32 -7.97
CA VAL A 155 1.65 -12.07 -9.33
C VAL A 155 1.53 -13.33 -10.19
N SER A 156 1.49 -13.15 -11.51
CA SER A 156 1.51 -14.23 -12.49
C SER A 156 2.76 -15.10 -12.34
N LYS A 157 2.61 -16.43 -12.40
CA LYS A 157 3.69 -17.40 -12.48
C LYS A 157 4.59 -17.14 -13.68
N THR A 158 4.03 -16.73 -14.80
CA THR A 158 4.77 -16.34 -16.02
C THR A 158 5.76 -15.18 -15.78
N VAL A 159 5.55 -14.38 -14.73
CA VAL A 159 6.41 -13.26 -14.32
C VAL A 159 7.50 -13.70 -13.32
N ILE A 160 7.41 -14.92 -12.77
CA ILE A 160 8.40 -15.48 -11.84
C ILE A 160 9.61 -16.03 -12.61
N ASP A 161 9.41 -16.45 -13.87
CA ASP A 161 10.42 -17.08 -14.72
C ASP A 161 11.20 -16.09 -15.61
N LEU A 162 11.11 -14.78 -15.32
CA LEU A 162 11.84 -13.68 -15.99
C LEU A 162 12.75 -12.95 -14.99
#